data_AF-A0A1W9HSX4-F1
#
_entry.id   AF-A0A1W9HSX4-F1
#
_cell.length_a   1.000
_cell.length_b   1.000
_cell.length_c   1.000
_cell.angle_alpha   90.00
_cell.angle_beta   90.00
_cell.angle_gamma   90.00
#
_symmetry.space_group_name_H-M   'P 1'
#
loop_
_entity.id
_entity.type
_entity.pdbx_description
1 polymer ?
#
loop_
_entity_poly.entity_id
_entity_poly.type
_entity_poly.pdbx_seq_one_letter_code
_entity_poly.pdbx_strand_id
1 'polypeptide(L)'
;MKSITEFPAFTLRAALATKTQLTSEGKSAEEITAAMGTTYKLEGDRLKHFMNALDVANNNADGLKRVLVMSLAEGEAAPAKATKVEEAYYVPDIFVAFVPKPPQQKGRGGRGKGGDRGGKGDRKPKNKDGDDIKKAEAKE
;
A
#
# COMPACT_ATOMS: atom_id res chain seq x y z
N MET A 1 -1.36 -19.92 12.57
CA MET A 1 -0.22 -18.97 12.53
C MET A 1 0.31 -18.80 13.95
N LYS A 2 1.64 -18.90 14.15
CA LYS A 2 2.26 -18.69 15.47
C LYS A 2 3.23 -17.51 15.41
N SER A 3 3.06 -16.54 16.31
CA SER A 3 4.05 -15.48 16.50
C SER A 3 5.32 -16.05 17.14
N ILE A 4 6.47 -15.73 16.56
CA ILE A 4 7.80 -16.08 17.08
C ILE A 4 8.30 -14.93 17.95
N THR A 5 8.33 -13.72 17.39
CA THR A 5 8.78 -12.51 18.08
C THR A 5 8.25 -11.25 17.39
N GLU A 6 8.35 -10.12 18.06
CA GLU A 6 8.00 -8.82 17.49
C GLU A 6 9.03 -7.76 17.87
N PHE A 7 9.24 -6.82 16.95
CA PHE A 7 10.15 -5.71 17.16
C PHE A 7 9.41 -4.39 16.97
N PRO A 8 9.34 -3.53 18.01
CA PRO A 8 8.64 -2.27 17.90
C PRO A 8 9.43 -1.27 17.04
N ALA A 9 8.71 -0.40 16.34
CA ALA A 9 9.29 0.51 15.36
C ALA A 9 10.29 1.50 15.96
N PHE A 10 10.13 1.91 17.22
CA PHE A 10 11.09 2.82 17.87
C PHE A 10 12.48 2.17 18.00
N THR A 11 12.54 0.87 18.37
CA THR A 11 13.79 0.11 18.44
C THR A 11 14.36 -0.10 17.04
N LEU A 12 13.53 -0.46 16.06
CA LEU A 12 13.96 -0.68 14.68
C LEU A 12 14.52 0.59 14.03
N ARG A 13 13.90 1.75 14.27
CA ARG A 13 14.40 3.04 13.76
C ARG A 13 15.74 3.43 14.38
N ALA A 14 15.89 3.28 15.69
CA ALA A 14 17.16 3.52 16.37
C ALA A 14 18.25 2.57 15.83
N ALA A 15 17.91 1.30 15.65
CA ALA A 15 18.81 0.29 15.13
C ALA A 15 19.22 0.53 13.68
N LEU A 16 18.32 1.02 12.83
CA LEU A 16 18.64 1.43 11.46
C LEU A 16 19.61 2.62 11.43
N ALA A 17 19.43 3.59 12.32
CA ALA A 17 20.38 4.70 12.47
C ALA A 17 21.76 4.19 12.89
N THR A 18 21.83 3.31 13.89
CA THR A 18 23.08 2.67 14.33
C THR A 18 23.71 1.86 13.19
N LYS A 19 22.96 0.99 12.50
CA LYS A 19 23.44 0.19 11.37
C LYS A 19 24.03 1.09 10.27
N THR A 20 23.36 2.19 9.95
CA THR A 20 23.83 3.17 8.96
C THR A 20 25.13 3.84 9.41
N GLN A 21 25.20 4.25 10.68
CA GLN A 21 26.41 4.83 11.26
C GLN A 21 27.58 3.84 11.18
N LEU A 22 27.40 2.60 11.62
CA LEU A 22 28.45 1.58 11.60
C LEU A 22 28.90 1.23 10.18
N THR A 23 27.96 1.23 9.23
CA THR A 23 28.28 1.03 7.81
C THR A 23 29.10 2.21 7.28
N SER A 24 28.76 3.45 7.66
CA SER A 24 29.53 4.64 7.27
C SER A 24 30.91 4.71 7.92
N GLU A 25 31.09 4.09 9.09
CA GLU A 25 32.38 3.90 9.75
C GLU A 25 33.24 2.82 9.06
N GLY A 26 32.72 2.14 8.04
CA GLY A 26 33.42 1.11 7.29
C GLY A 26 33.49 -0.25 7.99
N LYS A 27 32.63 -0.48 9.00
CA LYS A 27 32.58 -1.79 9.67
C LYS A 27 32.05 -2.87 8.75
N SER A 28 32.58 -4.08 8.90
CA SER A 28 32.12 -5.26 8.20
C SER A 28 30.72 -5.69 8.67
N ALA A 29 30.03 -6.49 7.86
CA ALA A 29 28.70 -7.00 8.20
C ALA A 29 28.68 -7.84 9.49
N GLU A 30 29.76 -8.59 9.74
CA GLU A 30 29.92 -9.40 10.95
C GLU A 30 30.08 -8.52 12.20
N GLU A 31 30.92 -7.48 12.12
CA GLU A 31 31.10 -6.52 13.22
C GLU A 31 29.83 -5.72 13.50
N ILE A 32 29.09 -5.34 12.46
CA ILE A 32 27.79 -4.69 12.60
C ILE A 32 26.84 -5.63 13.34
N THR A 33 26.75 -6.89 12.94
CA THR A 33 25.87 -7.87 13.59
C THR A 33 26.25 -8.08 15.05
N ALA A 34 27.55 -8.21 15.36
CA ALA A 34 28.05 -8.34 16.73
C ALA A 34 27.77 -7.09 17.59
N ALA A 35 27.99 -5.90 17.04
CA ALA A 35 27.69 -4.64 17.71
C ALA A 35 26.18 -4.53 18.01
N MET A 36 25.33 -4.87 17.04
CA MET A 36 23.87 -4.86 17.21
C MET A 36 23.42 -5.87 18.27
N GLY A 37 23.99 -7.08 18.28
CA GLY A 37 23.74 -8.08 19.33
C GLY A 37 24.08 -7.55 20.72
N THR A 38 25.21 -6.86 20.86
CA THR A 38 25.66 -6.29 22.13
C THR A 38 24.79 -5.11 22.57
N THR A 39 24.52 -4.15 21.67
CA THR A 39 23.73 -2.94 21.96
C THR A 39 22.30 -3.28 22.38
N TYR A 40 21.67 -4.23 21.68
CA TYR A 40 20.27 -4.61 21.94
C TYR A 40 20.13 -5.84 22.84
N LYS A 41 21.25 -6.42 23.30
CA LYS A 41 21.30 -7.63 24.13
C LYS A 41 20.52 -8.80 23.49
N LEU A 42 20.76 -9.00 22.18
CA LEU A 42 20.12 -10.03 21.38
C LEU A 42 21.17 -11.04 20.92
N GLU A 43 20.81 -12.32 20.96
CA GLU A 43 21.68 -13.43 20.61
C GLU A 43 20.91 -14.48 19.79
N GLY A 44 21.66 -15.35 19.11
CA GLY A 44 21.13 -16.49 18.35
C GLY A 44 20.04 -16.13 17.35
N ASP A 45 18.96 -16.92 17.33
CA ASP A 45 17.84 -16.74 16.39
C ASP A 45 17.15 -15.39 16.56
N ARG A 46 17.10 -14.85 17.78
CA ARG A 46 16.46 -13.56 18.02
C ARG A 46 17.26 -12.42 17.37
N LEU A 47 18.59 -12.48 17.42
CA LEU A 47 19.45 -11.52 16.70
C LEU A 47 19.27 -11.66 15.18
N LYS A 48 19.23 -12.90 14.67
CA LYS A 48 18.97 -13.16 13.24
C LYS A 48 17.62 -12.56 12.81
N HIS A 49 16.57 -12.81 13.58
CA HIS A 49 15.25 -12.23 13.31
C HIS A 49 15.26 -10.70 13.39
N PHE A 50 16.01 -10.13 14.33
CA PHE A 50 16.14 -8.67 14.45
C PHE A 50 16.81 -8.07 13.22
N MET A 51 17.92 -8.64 12.75
CA MET A 51 18.63 -8.17 11.56
C MET A 51 17.74 -8.21 10.31
N ASN A 52 17.02 -9.32 10.10
CA ASN A 52 16.07 -9.44 9.00
C ASN A 52 14.90 -8.45 9.14
N ALA A 53 14.42 -8.21 10.37
CA ALA A 53 13.36 -7.24 10.63
C ALA A 53 13.80 -5.80 10.34
N LEU A 54 15.08 -5.45 10.50
CA LEU A 54 15.62 -4.14 10.10
C LEU A 54 15.50 -3.94 8.59
N ASP A 55 15.82 -4.96 7.80
CA ASP A 55 15.73 -4.85 6.35
C ASP A 55 14.27 -4.68 5.89
N VAL A 56 13.34 -5.40 6.52
CA VAL A 56 11.88 -5.22 6.29
C VAL A 56 11.42 -3.83 6.71
N ALA A 57 11.89 -3.34 7.87
CA ALA A 57 11.54 -2.02 8.37
C ALA A 57 12.09 -0.88 7.50
N ASN A 58 13.29 -1.04 6.95
CA ASN A 58 13.90 -0.06 6.04
C ASN A 58 13.05 0.14 4.79
N ASN A 59 12.45 -0.93 4.27
CA ASN A 59 11.55 -0.88 3.11
C ASN A 59 10.13 -0.40 3.45
N ASN A 60 9.77 -0.31 4.73
CA ASN A 60 8.42 -0.01 5.21
C ASN A 60 8.44 1.02 6.36
N ALA A 61 9.25 2.07 6.25
CA ALA A 61 9.52 2.99 7.36
C ALA A 61 8.30 3.85 7.76
N ASP A 62 7.45 4.19 6.79
CA ASP A 62 6.32 5.09 6.95
C ASP A 62 5.17 4.45 7.73
N GLY A 63 4.78 5.09 8.84
CA GLY A 63 3.68 4.63 9.69
C GLY A 63 3.92 3.30 10.40
N LEU A 64 5.12 2.72 10.35
CA LEU A 64 5.43 1.45 11.00
C LEU A 64 5.23 1.52 12.52
N LYS A 65 4.48 0.57 13.07
CA LYS A 65 4.32 0.35 14.51
C LYS A 65 5.26 -0.72 15.03
N ARG A 66 5.33 -1.85 14.32
CA ARG A 66 6.16 -3.00 14.65
C ARG A 66 6.36 -3.89 13.43
N VAL A 67 7.37 -4.76 13.47
CA VAL A 67 7.50 -5.91 12.57
C VAL A 67 7.22 -7.16 13.38
N LEU A 68 6.21 -7.92 12.96
CA LEU A 68 5.82 -9.19 13.57
C LEU A 68 6.47 -10.34 12.81
N VAL A 69 7.19 -11.21 13.52
CA VAL A 69 7.83 -12.41 12.97
C VAL A 69 6.98 -13.61 13.33
N MET A 70 6.59 -14.41 12.34
CA MET A 70 5.70 -15.55 12.54
C MET A 70 6.09 -16.76 11.69
N SER A 71 5.68 -17.94 12.12
CA SER A 71 5.66 -19.16 11.31
C SER A 71 4.23 -19.51 10.91
N LEU A 72 4.11 -20.09 9.72
CA LEU A 72 2.85 -20.61 9.17
C LEU A 72 2.85 -22.13 9.28
N ALA A 73 1.70 -22.71 9.62
CA ALA A 73 1.50 -24.15 9.52
C ALA A 73 1.21 -24.55 8.06
N GLU A 74 1.34 -25.85 7.74
CA GLU A 74 0.99 -26.38 6.42
C GLU A 74 -0.48 -26.05 6.07
N GLY A 75 -0.69 -25.45 4.89
CA GLY A 75 -2.02 -25.04 4.42
C GLY A 75 -2.47 -23.63 4.86
N GLU A 76 -1.69 -22.91 5.65
CA GLU A 76 -2.01 -21.52 6.02
C GLU A 76 -1.50 -20.51 4.98
N ALA A 77 -2.34 -19.52 4.62
CA ALA A 77 -1.96 -18.44 3.72
C ALA A 77 -1.18 -17.35 4.48
N ALA A 78 -0.11 -16.84 3.86
CA ALA A 78 0.69 -15.76 4.43
C ALA A 78 -0.12 -14.45 4.53
N PRO A 79 0.03 -13.67 5.62
CA PRO A 79 -0.60 -12.36 5.71
C PRO A 79 -0.19 -11.42 4.58
N ALA A 80 -1.09 -10.49 4.24
CA ALA A 80 -0.81 -9.47 3.23
C ALA A 80 0.45 -8.66 3.63
N LYS A 81 1.33 -8.41 2.65
CA LYS A 81 2.63 -7.71 2.83
C LYS A 81 3.66 -8.46 3.69
N ALA A 82 3.44 -9.74 4.00
CA ALA A 82 4.45 -10.55 4.64
C ALA A 82 5.66 -10.73 3.71
N THR A 83 6.86 -10.49 4.22
CA THR A 83 8.12 -10.84 3.56
C THR A 83 8.59 -12.18 4.10
N LYS A 84 8.71 -13.20 3.24
CA LYS A 84 9.24 -14.51 3.64
C LYS A 84 10.76 -14.45 3.63
N VAL A 85 11.39 -14.76 4.76
CA VAL A 85 12.84 -14.94 4.86
C VAL A 85 13.09 -16.31 5.50
N GLU A 86 13.67 -17.21 4.71
CA GLU A 86 13.82 -18.62 5.06
C GLU A 86 12.48 -19.28 5.42
N GLU A 87 12.27 -19.66 6.68
CA GLU A 87 11.06 -20.32 7.19
C GLU A 87 10.12 -19.34 7.90
N ALA A 88 10.57 -18.11 8.18
CA ALA A 88 9.82 -17.11 8.91
C ALA A 88 9.19 -16.06 7.98
N TYR A 89 8.03 -15.55 8.40
CA TYR A 89 7.31 -14.48 7.74
C TYR A 89 7.37 -13.22 8.58
N TYR A 90 7.74 -12.11 7.94
CA TYR A 90 7.92 -10.81 8.56
C TYR A 90 6.81 -9.88 8.08
N VAL A 91 5.95 -9.46 8.99
CA VAL A 91 4.77 -8.66 8.68
C VAL A 91 4.94 -7.26 9.26
N PRO A 92 5.13 -6.23 8.43
CA PRO A 92 5.13 -4.84 8.90
C PRO A 92 3.70 -4.43 9.29
N ASP A 93 3.49 -4.16 10.57
CA ASP A 93 2.24 -3.58 11.08
C ASP A 93 2.32 -2.06 10.96
N ILE A 94 1.61 -1.52 9.98
CA ILE A 94 1.60 -0.10 9.63
C ILE A 94 0.31 0.54 10.18
N PHE A 95 0.45 1.69 10.84
CA PHE A 95 -0.68 2.54 11.17
C PHE A 95 -1.30 3.06 9.87
N VAL A 96 -2.43 2.49 9.45
CA VAL A 96 -3.25 3.07 8.40
C VAL A 96 -4.21 4.06 9.08
N ALA A 97 -3.98 5.35 8.88
CA ALA A 97 -4.93 6.36 9.30
C ALA A 97 -6.27 6.09 8.59
N PHE A 98 -7.35 5.98 9.36
CA PHE A 98 -8.69 5.85 8.79
C PHE A 98 -9.02 7.16 8.08
N VAL A 99 -8.93 7.15 6.75
CA VAL A 99 -9.48 8.23 5.93
C VAL A 99 -10.96 7.86 5.69
N PRO A 100 -11.92 8.59 6.27
CA PRO A 100 -13.32 8.33 5.99
C PRO A 100 -13.55 8.46 4.49
N LYS A 101 -14.11 7.42 3.86
CA LYS A 101 -14.50 7.51 2.45
C LYS A 101 -15.48 8.67 2.30
N PRO A 102 -15.29 9.57 1.32
CA PRO A 102 -16.26 10.63 1.08
C PRO A 102 -17.62 9.96 0.86
N PRO A 103 -18.72 10.53 1.40
CA PRO A 103 -20.04 9.95 1.24
C PRO A 103 -20.30 9.73 -0.25
N GLN A 104 -20.57 8.48 -0.64
CA GLN A 104 -20.99 8.16 -2.00
C GLN A 104 -22.16 9.07 -2.32
N GLN A 105 -21.95 9.97 -3.28
CA GLN A 105 -22.97 10.88 -3.74
C GLN A 105 -24.08 10.01 -4.34
N LYS A 106 -25.11 9.69 -3.54
CA LYS A 106 -26.32 9.03 -4.05
C LYS A 106 -26.76 9.86 -5.23
N GLY A 107 -26.77 9.24 -6.41
CA GLY A 107 -27.16 9.87 -7.66
C GLY A 107 -28.39 10.72 -7.42
N ARG A 108 -28.24 12.02 -7.69
CA ARG A 108 -29.30 13.01 -7.60
C ARG A 108 -30.37 12.55 -8.59
N GLY A 109 -31.38 11.84 -8.09
CA GLY A 109 -32.53 11.40 -8.88
C GLY A 109 -33.05 12.59 -9.66
N GLY A 110 -32.89 12.48 -10.99
CA GLY A 110 -33.20 13.54 -11.92
C GLY A 110 -34.64 13.99 -11.73
N ARG A 111 -34.77 15.30 -11.51
CA ARG A 111 -35.98 16.12 -11.58
C ARG A 111 -36.87 15.64 -12.75
N GLY A 112 -37.85 14.79 -12.44
CA GLY A 112 -38.92 14.41 -13.35
C GLY A 112 -39.80 15.63 -13.61
N LYS A 113 -39.54 16.25 -14.75
CA LYS A 113 -40.22 17.42 -15.30
C LYS A 113 -41.72 17.14 -15.38
N GLY A 114 -42.53 18.02 -14.82
CA GLY A 114 -43.95 18.11 -15.15
C GLY A 114 -44.13 18.29 -16.66
N GLY A 115 -45.26 17.83 -17.17
CA GLY A 115 -45.63 18.00 -18.56
C GLY A 115 -46.73 17.06 -18.98
N ASP A 116 -47.96 17.37 -18.54
CA ASP A 116 -49.20 17.07 -19.25
C ASP A 116 -48.98 17.07 -20.78
N ARG A 117 -49.12 15.91 -21.41
CA ARG A 117 -49.22 15.77 -22.86
C ARG A 117 -50.59 15.20 -23.22
N GLY A 118 -51.59 16.07 -23.19
CA GLY A 118 -52.85 15.91 -23.91
C GLY A 118 -53.06 17.17 -24.76
N GLY A 119 -52.76 17.11 -26.06
CA GLY A 119 -52.86 18.28 -26.93
C GLY A 119 -52.65 17.97 -28.41
N LYS A 120 -53.73 17.55 -29.06
CA LYS A 120 -53.94 17.43 -30.51
C LYS A 120 -53.65 18.78 -31.21
N GLY A 121 -52.98 18.76 -32.36
CA GLY A 121 -52.77 19.98 -33.17
C GLY A 121 -51.99 19.78 -34.46
N ASP A 122 -52.71 19.34 -35.50
CA ASP A 122 -52.52 19.47 -36.95
C ASP A 122 -51.38 20.30 -37.59
N ARG A 123 -50.80 19.68 -38.64
CA ARG A 123 -50.36 20.22 -39.96
C ARG A 123 -49.07 21.07 -40.08
N LYS A 124 -48.06 20.53 -40.80
CA LYS A 124 -47.87 20.67 -42.27
C LYS A 124 -46.40 20.33 -42.65
N PRO A 125 -46.13 19.52 -43.69
CA PRO A 125 -44.77 19.25 -44.15
C PRO A 125 -44.33 20.32 -45.15
N LYS A 126 -43.06 20.76 -45.09
CA LYS A 126 -42.44 21.55 -46.17
C LYS A 126 -41.03 21.04 -46.46
N ASN A 127 -40.97 20.31 -47.55
CA ASN A 127 -39.91 19.95 -48.50
C ASN A 127 -38.46 20.39 -48.25
N LYS A 128 -37.57 19.41 -48.47
CA LYS A 128 -36.42 19.38 -49.41
C LYS A 128 -35.89 20.72 -49.92
N ASP A 129 -34.60 20.99 -49.69
CA ASP A 129 -33.53 21.19 -50.69
C ASP A 129 -32.32 21.94 -50.05
N GLY A 130 -31.09 21.57 -50.45
CA GLY A 130 -29.83 22.25 -50.09
C GLY A 130 -28.78 21.31 -49.50
N ASP A 131 -28.16 20.44 -50.29
CA ASP A 131 -26.88 20.68 -51.00
C ASP A 131 -25.69 21.06 -50.10
N ASP A 132 -24.76 20.11 -50.03
CA ASP A 132 -23.30 20.24 -50.08
C ASP A 132 -22.61 21.41 -49.37
N ILE A 133 -21.69 21.10 -48.44
CA ILE A 133 -20.27 21.51 -48.50
C ILE A 133 -19.41 20.52 -47.68
N LYS A 134 -18.77 19.63 -48.44
CA LYS A 134 -17.36 19.19 -48.41
C LYS A 134 -16.69 18.90 -47.06
N LYS A 135 -16.48 17.60 -46.85
CA LYS A 135 -15.42 16.99 -46.06
C LYS A 135 -14.19 16.80 -46.95
N ALA A 136 -13.08 17.45 -46.62
CA ALA A 136 -11.72 17.12 -47.08
C ALA A 136 -10.80 17.50 -45.91
N GLU A 137 -10.34 16.55 -45.09
CA GLU A 137 -9.07 15.81 -45.28
C GLU A 137 -7.89 16.73 -45.60
N ALA A 138 -7.10 17.02 -44.57
CA ALA A 138 -5.68 17.33 -44.69
C ALA A 138 -4.95 16.41 -43.68
N LYS A 139 -4.36 15.36 -44.23
CA LYS A 139 -3.36 14.51 -43.59
C LYS A 139 -2.09 14.65 -44.43
N GLU A 140 -0.99 14.75 -43.71
CA GLU A 140 0.41 14.85 -44.15
C GLU A 140 0.93 16.25 -44.49
#